data_AF-A0A945AG07-F1
#
_entry.id   AF-A0A945AG07-F1
#
_cell.length_a   1.000
_cell.length_b   1.000
_cell.length_c   1.000
_cell.angle_alpha   90.00
_cell.angle_beta   90.00
_cell.angle_gamma   90.00
#
_symmetry.space_group_name_H-M   'P 1'
#
loop_
_entity.id
_entity.type
_entity.pdbx_description
1 polymer ?
#
loop_
_entity_poly.entity_id
_entity_poly.type
_entity_poly.pdbx_seq_one_letter_code
_entity_poly.pdbx_strand_id
1 'polypeptide(L)'
;MIKPFKLIQIPPLLLIGILLVPDVKKAVVTESLMWAYILLLSFGLACAFVPTIMWLAEKLGAVDKPGGRKTHQHVTPLMGGSAIFLGFALVLFLAQDILYFTQQHKGVALGATLIFIVGLLDDVWGLTAKIRLLAQVLAVGILI
;
A
#
# COMPACT_ATOMS: atom_id res chain seq x y z
N MET A 1 -3.36 -15.55 -21.55
CA MET A 1 -4.37 -14.47 -21.60
C MET A 1 -3.84 -13.24 -20.82
N ILE A 2 -2.87 -12.49 -21.38
CA ILE A 2 -2.03 -11.51 -20.62
C ILE A 2 -2.25 -10.03 -21.06
N LYS A 3 -3.16 -9.75 -22.01
CA LYS A 3 -3.11 -8.48 -22.75
C LYS A 3 -3.78 -7.22 -22.13
N PRO A 4 -4.82 -7.24 -21.29
CA PRO A 4 -5.42 -5.99 -20.80
C PRO A 4 -4.66 -5.35 -19.61
N PHE A 5 -3.85 -6.13 -18.88
CA PHE A 5 -3.20 -5.65 -17.66
C PHE A 5 -2.16 -4.55 -17.90
N LYS A 6 -1.38 -4.65 -18.98
CA LYS A 6 -0.33 -3.68 -19.30
C LYS A 6 -0.90 -2.30 -19.65
N LEU A 7 -2.08 -2.26 -20.29
CA LEU A 7 -2.67 -1.00 -20.75
C LEU A 7 -3.23 -0.17 -19.58
N ILE A 8 -3.79 -0.83 -18.57
CA ILE A 8 -4.31 -0.19 -17.34
C ILE A 8 -3.19 0.44 -16.51
N GLN A 9 -1.96 -0.06 -16.62
CA GLN A 9 -0.80 0.50 -15.90
C GLN A 9 -0.19 1.74 -16.55
N ILE A 10 -0.47 2.02 -17.82
CA ILE A 10 0.17 3.14 -18.53
C ILE A 10 -0.15 4.49 -17.86
N PRO A 11 -1.42 4.83 -17.54
CA PRO A 11 -1.72 6.12 -16.93
C PRO A 11 -1.09 6.30 -15.54
N PRO A 12 -1.14 5.32 -14.61
CA PRO A 12 -0.43 5.41 -13.33
C PRO A 12 1.08 5.58 -13.48
N LEU A 13 1.72 4.85 -14.40
CA LEU A 13 3.17 4.96 -14.64
C LEU A 13 3.56 6.32 -15.22
N LEU A 14 2.75 6.87 -16.12
CA LEU A 14 2.95 8.23 -16.63
C LEU A 14 2.79 9.28 -15.52
N LEU A 15 1.77 9.13 -14.66
CA LEU A 15 1.57 10.02 -13.52
C LEU A 15 2.78 10.00 -12.57
N ILE A 16 3.28 8.82 -12.21
CA ILE A 16 4.50 8.67 -11.40
C ILE A 16 5.68 9.34 -12.09
N GLY A 17 5.88 9.10 -13.38
CA GLY A 17 6.98 9.68 -14.16
C GLY A 17 6.97 11.20 -14.14
N ILE A 18 5.80 11.83 -14.30
CA ILE A 18 5.63 13.29 -14.25
C ILE A 18 5.93 13.83 -12.85
N LEU A 19 5.42 13.18 -11.79
CA LEU A 19 5.59 13.63 -10.41
C LEU A 19 7.03 13.44 -9.88
N LEU A 20 7.81 12.53 -10.46
CA LEU A 20 9.22 12.33 -10.09
C LEU A 20 10.17 13.33 -10.79
N VAL A 21 9.70 14.12 -11.76
CA VAL A 21 10.51 15.17 -12.38
C VAL A 21 10.91 16.19 -11.30
N PRO A 22 12.21 16.49 -11.12
CA PRO A 22 12.67 17.39 -10.06
C PRO A 22 12.04 18.78 -10.12
N ASP A 23 11.82 19.30 -11.33
CA ASP A 23 11.20 20.62 -11.53
C ASP A 23 9.73 20.62 -11.11
N VAL A 24 8.99 19.54 -11.40
CA VAL A 24 7.60 19.37 -10.96
C VAL A 24 7.54 19.23 -9.45
N LYS A 25 8.40 18.40 -8.85
CA LYS A 25 8.46 18.24 -7.38
C LYS A 25 8.72 19.58 -6.70
N LYS A 26 9.69 20.36 -7.18
CA LYS A 26 10.02 21.69 -6.63
C LYS A 26 8.87 22.67 -6.79
N ALA A 27 8.25 22.74 -7.97
CA ALA A 27 7.11 23.63 -8.22
C ALA A 27 5.94 23.32 -7.28
N VAL A 28 5.54 22.05 -7.20
CA VAL A 28 4.40 21.62 -6.37
C VAL A 28 4.67 21.85 -4.88
N VAL A 29 5.90 21.64 -4.42
CA VAL A 29 6.27 21.89 -3.01
C VAL A 29 6.32 23.39 -2.70
N THR A 30 6.81 24.22 -3.62
CA THR A 30 6.87 25.69 -3.45
C THR A 30 5.47 26.30 -3.39
N GLU A 31 4.54 25.80 -4.19
CA GLU A 31 3.14 26.25 -4.23
C GLU A 31 2.29 25.71 -3.06
N SER A 32 2.89 25.15 -2.01
CA SER A 32 2.21 24.54 -0.85
C SER A 32 1.29 23.34 -1.17
N LEU A 33 1.45 22.72 -2.35
CA LEU A 33 0.66 21.58 -2.83
C LEU A 33 1.27 20.21 -2.43
N MET A 34 2.10 20.19 -1.38
CA MET A 34 2.81 18.99 -0.91
C MET A 34 1.88 17.80 -0.60
N TRP A 35 0.71 18.05 -0.02
CA TRP A 35 -0.24 16.97 0.30
C TRP A 35 -0.86 16.35 -0.95
N ALA A 36 -1.17 17.17 -1.96
CA ALA A 36 -1.65 16.69 -3.25
C ALA A 36 -0.57 15.87 -3.98
N TYR A 37 0.69 16.29 -3.89
CA TYR A 37 1.84 15.54 -4.40
C TYR A 37 1.90 14.12 -3.81
N ILE A 38 1.89 14.01 -2.48
CA ILE A 38 1.96 12.74 -1.75
C ILE A 38 0.78 11.85 -2.10
N LEU A 39 -0.43 12.41 -2.18
CA LEU A 39 -1.65 11.68 -2.53
C LEU A 39 -1.58 11.12 -3.95
N LEU A 40 -1.24 11.94 -4.95
CA LEU A 40 -1.20 11.51 -6.34
C LEU A 40 -0.08 10.50 -6.59
N LEU A 41 1.09 10.68 -5.97
CA LEU A 41 2.21 9.75 -6.11
C LEU A 41 1.89 8.41 -5.45
N SER A 42 1.28 8.41 -4.25
CA SER A 42 0.94 7.18 -3.53
C SER A 42 -0.18 6.42 -4.23
N PHE A 43 -1.17 7.13 -4.78
CA PHE A 43 -2.19 6.56 -5.64
C PHE A 43 -1.59 5.91 -6.89
N GLY A 44 -0.72 6.64 -7.61
CA GLY A 44 -0.05 6.12 -8.80
C GLY A 44 0.75 4.86 -8.51
N LEU A 45 1.55 4.87 -7.43
CA LEU A 45 2.34 3.70 -7.01
C LEU A 45 1.46 2.52 -6.57
N ALA A 46 0.38 2.77 -5.82
CA ALA A 46 -0.55 1.71 -5.44
C ALA A 46 -1.16 1.05 -6.68
N CYS A 47 -1.64 1.83 -7.65
CA CYS A 47 -2.14 1.30 -8.93
C CYS A 47 -1.07 0.52 -9.70
N ALA A 48 0.19 0.96 -9.66
CA ALA A 48 1.29 0.23 -10.27
C ALA A 48 1.58 -1.11 -9.56
N PHE A 49 1.42 -1.18 -8.24
CA PHE A 49 1.66 -2.41 -7.46
C PHE A 49 0.52 -3.42 -7.51
N VAL A 50 -0.74 -3.00 -7.70
CA VAL A 50 -1.90 -3.90 -7.77
C VAL A 50 -1.66 -5.16 -8.63
N PRO A 51 -1.27 -5.08 -9.91
CA PRO A 51 -1.08 -6.28 -10.73
C PRO A 51 0.01 -7.22 -10.22
N THR A 52 1.12 -6.66 -9.72
CA THR A 52 2.22 -7.46 -9.15
C THR A 52 1.74 -8.20 -7.91
N ILE A 53 0.97 -7.53 -7.06
CA ILE A 53 0.39 -8.13 -5.85
C ILE A 53 -0.68 -9.16 -6.18
N MET A 54 -1.52 -8.92 -7.18
CA MET A 54 -2.50 -9.91 -7.66
C MET A 54 -1.81 -11.18 -8.17
N TRP A 55 -0.78 -11.02 -9.02
CA TRP A 55 0.01 -12.15 -9.51
C TRP A 55 0.69 -12.92 -8.37
N LEU A 56 1.23 -12.21 -7.38
CA LEU A 56 1.85 -12.83 -6.21
C LEU A 56 0.82 -13.59 -5.36
N ALA A 57 -0.36 -13.01 -5.12
CA ALA A 57 -1.43 -13.62 -4.35
C ALA A 57 -1.94 -14.92 -5.00
N GLU A 58 -2.11 -14.91 -6.33
CA GLU A 58 -2.46 -16.12 -7.10
C GLU A 58 -1.39 -17.21 -6.95
N LYS A 59 -0.11 -16.84 -7.03
CA LYS A 59 1.02 -17.77 -6.93
C LYS A 59 1.19 -18.35 -5.52
N LEU A 60 0.91 -17.55 -4.49
CA LEU A 60 0.94 -17.98 -3.09
C LEU A 60 -0.32 -18.75 -2.67
N GLY A 61 -1.34 -18.83 -3.53
CA GLY A 61 -2.63 -19.44 -3.19
C GLY A 61 -3.46 -18.62 -2.21
N ALA A 62 -3.07 -17.37 -1.95
CA ALA A 62 -3.80 -16.41 -1.14
C ALA A 62 -4.98 -15.85 -1.96
N VAL A 63 -5.94 -16.72 -2.25
CA VAL A 63 -7.09 -16.42 -3.08
C VAL A 63 -8.37 -16.89 -2.42
N ASP A 64 -9.40 -16.05 -2.49
CA ASP A 64 -10.74 -16.35 -2.01
C ASP A 64 -11.49 -17.10 -3.10
N LYS A 65 -11.95 -18.32 -2.78
CA LYS A 65 -12.69 -19.16 -3.72
C LYS A 65 -14.19 -18.90 -3.57
N PRO A 66 -14.95 -18.84 -4.67
CA PRO A 66 -16.40 -18.65 -4.60
C PRO A 66 -17.08 -19.84 -3.90
N GLY A 67 -18.01 -19.57 -2.98
CA GLY A 67 -18.80 -20.57 -2.26
C GLY A 67 -19.42 -20.09 -0.94
N GLY A 68 -20.52 -20.71 -0.51
CA GLY A 68 -21.21 -20.39 0.75
C GLY A 68 -21.97 -19.07 0.73
N ARG A 69 -21.70 -18.18 1.69
CA ARG A 69 -22.39 -16.87 1.87
C ARG A 69 -21.89 -15.75 0.94
N LYS A 70 -20.99 -16.05 -0.01
CA LYS A 70 -20.28 -15.06 -0.84
C LYS A 70 -20.87 -14.97 -2.25
N THR A 71 -21.02 -13.75 -2.77
CA THR A 71 -21.73 -13.44 -4.05
C THR A 71 -20.81 -13.33 -5.27
N HIS A 72 -19.50 -13.36 -5.10
CA HIS A 72 -18.55 -13.32 -6.21
C HIS A 72 -18.48 -14.67 -6.93
N GLN A 73 -18.47 -14.64 -8.27
CA GLN A 73 -18.42 -15.83 -9.12
C GLN A 73 -16.99 -16.21 -9.53
N HIS A 74 -16.01 -15.35 -9.27
CA HIS A 74 -14.62 -15.54 -9.64
C HIS A 74 -13.72 -15.60 -8.41
N VAL A 75 -12.57 -16.25 -8.58
CA VAL A 75 -11.51 -16.32 -7.56
C VAL A 75 -10.92 -14.92 -7.39
N THR A 76 -10.92 -14.39 -6.16
CA THR A 76 -10.43 -13.03 -5.87
C THR A 76 -9.17 -13.07 -5.02
N PRO A 77 -8.06 -12.42 -5.43
CA PRO A 77 -6.82 -12.42 -4.66
C PRO A 77 -6.95 -11.67 -3.32
N LEU A 78 -6.47 -12.29 -2.25
CA LEU A 78 -6.55 -11.82 -0.86
C LEU A 78 -5.25 -11.11 -0.44
N MET A 79 -4.86 -10.03 -1.13
CA MET A 79 -3.69 -9.20 -0.74
C MET A 79 -3.79 -7.73 -1.18
N GLY A 80 -4.97 -7.21 -1.51
CA GLY A 80 -5.12 -5.86 -2.07
C GLY A 80 -4.55 -4.73 -1.19
N GLY A 81 -4.66 -4.87 0.14
CA GLY A 81 -4.10 -3.92 1.10
C GLY A 81 -2.58 -3.76 1.00
N SER A 82 -1.87 -4.79 0.56
CA SER A 82 -0.41 -4.77 0.35
C SER A 82 0.00 -3.80 -0.74
N ALA A 83 -0.77 -3.70 -1.83
CA ALA A 83 -0.47 -2.73 -2.89
C ALA A 83 -0.57 -1.28 -2.39
N ILE A 84 -1.59 -1.01 -1.56
CA ILE A 84 -1.82 0.32 -0.96
C ILE A 84 -0.71 0.64 0.03
N PHE A 85 -0.42 -0.27 0.96
CA PHE A 85 0.61 -0.05 1.98
C PHE A 85 1.99 0.16 1.36
N LEU A 86 2.39 -0.68 0.40
CA LEU A 86 3.67 -0.54 -0.28
C LEU A 86 3.76 0.78 -1.08
N GLY A 87 2.68 1.17 -1.76
CA GLY A 87 2.61 2.45 -2.47
C GLY A 87 2.81 3.63 -1.51
N PHE A 88 2.09 3.63 -0.39
CA PHE A 88 2.20 4.65 0.65
C PHE A 88 3.60 4.68 1.29
N ALA A 89 4.13 3.53 1.73
CA ALA A 89 5.43 3.42 2.37
C ALA A 89 6.57 3.88 1.45
N LEU A 90 6.49 3.55 0.15
CA LEU A 90 7.47 3.99 -0.83
C LEU A 90 7.43 5.52 -1.02
N VAL A 91 6.24 6.14 -1.04
CA VAL A 91 6.15 7.62 -1.09
C VAL A 91 6.76 8.25 0.16
N LEU A 92 6.48 7.73 1.35
CA LEU A 92 7.08 8.24 2.58
C LEU A 92 8.62 8.21 2.52
N PHE A 93 9.18 7.15 1.91
CA PHE A 93 10.63 7.02 1.71
C PHE A 93 11.17 7.99 0.64
N LEU A 94 10.47 8.15 -0.48
CA LEU A 94 10.88 9.04 -1.59
C LEU A 94 10.70 10.54 -1.26
N ALA A 95 9.78 10.85 -0.36
CA ALA A 95 9.44 12.21 0.07
C ALA A 95 10.10 12.61 1.40
N GLN A 96 11.10 11.87 1.88
CA GLN A 96 11.78 12.16 3.16
C GLN A 96 12.49 13.51 3.20
N ASP A 97 12.85 14.07 2.05
CA ASP A 97 13.49 15.37 1.89
C ASP A 97 12.50 16.54 2.04
N ILE A 98 11.21 16.28 1.83
CA ILE A 98 10.12 17.25 1.96
C ILE A 98 9.27 17.01 3.22
N LEU A 99 9.22 15.78 3.71
CA LEU A 99 8.53 15.38 4.93
C LEU A 99 9.48 15.43 6.13
N TYR A 100 9.25 16.39 7.01
CA TYR A 100 9.95 16.47 8.29
C TYR A 100 9.39 15.43 9.28
N PHE A 101 9.98 14.23 9.28
CA PHE A 101 9.60 13.15 10.20
C PHE A 101 10.03 13.43 11.63
N THR A 102 9.10 13.91 12.46
CA THR A 102 9.27 13.90 13.92
C THR A 102 9.32 12.47 14.46
N GLN A 103 9.75 12.31 15.71
CA GLN A 103 9.77 11.01 16.40
C GLN A 103 8.39 10.33 16.41
N GLN A 104 7.32 11.13 16.57
CA GLN A 104 5.93 10.63 16.55
C GLN A 104 5.57 10.05 15.18
N HIS A 105 5.94 10.72 14.08
CA HIS A 105 5.68 10.21 12.73
C HIS A 105 6.39 8.87 12.47
N LYS A 106 7.62 8.70 13.00
CA LYS A 106 8.34 7.42 12.93
C LYS A 106 7.64 6.33 13.75
N GLY A 107 7.15 6.66 14.95
CA GLY A 107 6.33 5.76 15.77
C GLY A 107 5.07 5.30 15.03
N VAL A 108 4.35 6.24 14.39
CA VAL A 108 3.18 5.94 13.54
C VAL A 108 3.57 4.99 12.39
N ALA A 109 4.66 5.28 11.67
CA ALA A 109 5.10 4.46 10.55
C ALA A 109 5.49 3.03 10.98
N LEU A 110 6.17 2.89 12.12
CA LEU A 110 6.52 1.58 12.68
C LEU A 110 5.29 0.81 13.15
N GLY A 111 4.38 1.46 13.88
CA GLY A 111 3.12 0.87 14.31
C GLY A 111 2.26 0.42 13.12
N ALA A 112 2.13 1.26 12.09
CA ALA A 112 1.42 0.91 10.86
C ALA A 112 2.05 -0.28 10.13
N THR A 113 3.39 -0.37 10.11
CA THR A 113 4.11 -1.50 9.53
C THR A 113 3.82 -2.79 10.30
N LEU A 114 3.80 -2.75 11.63
CA LEU A 114 3.46 -3.91 12.45
C LEU A 114 2.03 -4.40 12.19
N ILE A 115 1.06 -3.48 12.15
CA ILE A 115 -0.34 -3.80 11.84
C ILE A 115 -0.45 -4.39 10.43
N PHE A 116 0.25 -3.82 9.45
CA PHE A 116 0.29 -4.33 8.09
C PHE A 116 0.81 -5.77 8.03
N ILE A 117 1.94 -6.06 8.68
CA ILE A 117 2.52 -7.42 8.72
C ILE A 117 1.51 -8.39 9.33
N VAL A 118 0.91 -8.03 10.47
CA VAL A 118 -0.05 -8.91 11.14
C VAL A 118 -1.31 -9.13 10.31
N GLY A 119 -1.79 -8.11 9.60
CA GLY A 119 -2.89 -8.25 8.64
C GLY A 119 -2.53 -9.20 7.49
N LEU A 120 -1.33 -9.07 6.93
CA LEU A 120 -0.86 -9.96 5.87
C LEU A 120 -0.75 -11.43 6.36
N LEU A 121 -0.30 -11.63 7.60
CA LEU A 121 -0.25 -12.95 8.21
C LEU A 121 -1.66 -13.52 8.49
N ASP A 122 -2.63 -12.67 8.87
CA ASP A 122 -4.04 -13.06 9.06
C ASP A 122 -4.67 -13.51 7.75
N ASP A 123 -4.41 -12.81 6.65
CA ASP A 123 -4.91 -13.15 5.31
C ASP A 123 -4.40 -14.52 4.82
N VAL A 124 -3.19 -14.92 5.23
CA VAL A 124 -2.56 -16.19 4.79
C VAL A 124 -2.83 -17.34 5.75
N TRP A 125 -2.80 -17.12 7.07
CA TRP A 125 -2.85 -18.18 8.09
C TRP A 125 -4.10 -18.18 8.98
N GLY A 126 -4.94 -17.15 8.92
CA GLY A 126 -6.13 -17.04 9.78
C GLY A 126 -5.76 -16.98 11.27
N LEU A 127 -5.20 -15.86 11.71
CA LEU A 127 -4.72 -15.68 13.06
C LEU A 127 -5.87 -15.62 14.08
N THR A 128 -5.59 -16.12 15.29
CA THR A 128 -6.56 -16.03 16.39
C THR A 128 -6.76 -14.57 16.85
N ALA A 129 -7.95 -14.27 17.39
CA ALA A 129 -8.27 -12.93 17.91
C ALA A 129 -7.26 -12.43 18.96
N LYS A 130 -6.68 -13.33 19.77
CA LYS A 130 -5.69 -12.98 20.80
C LYS A 130 -4.40 -12.42 20.19
N ILE A 131 -3.90 -13.01 19.10
CA ILE A 131 -2.67 -12.57 18.44
C ILE A 131 -2.89 -11.18 17.80
N ARG A 132 -4.03 -10.98 17.14
CA ARG A 132 -4.40 -9.69 16.54
C ARG A 132 -4.50 -8.59 17.59
N LEU A 133 -5.12 -8.89 18.74
CA LEU A 133 -5.21 -7.93 19.84
C LEU A 133 -3.84 -7.61 20.43
N LEU A 134 -2.99 -8.62 20.66
CA LEU A 134 -1.63 -8.42 21.18
C LEU A 134 -0.81 -7.51 20.25
N ALA A 135 -0.88 -7.76 18.94
CA ALA A 135 -0.22 -6.93 17.94
C ALA A 135 -0.70 -5.48 17.97
N GLN A 136 -2.01 -5.25 18.12
CA GLN A 136 -2.57 -3.90 18.23
C GLN A 136 -2.09 -3.18 19.49
N VAL A 137 -2.02 -3.87 20.63
CA VAL A 137 -1.48 -3.32 21.87
C VAL A 137 0.00 -2.95 21.72
N LEU A 138 0.80 -3.81 21.09
CA LEU A 138 2.21 -3.53 20.79
C LEU A 138 2.36 -2.34 19.83
N ALA A 139 1.52 -2.23 18.80
CA ALA A 139 1.55 -1.11 17.86
C ALA A 139 1.26 0.23 18.56
N VAL A 140 0.30 0.25 19.49
CA VAL A 140 0.03 1.44 20.32
C VAL A 140 1.20 1.74 21.26
N GLY A 141 1.84 0.71 21.82
CA GLY A 141 3.04 0.89 22.64
C GLY A 141 4.24 1.46 21.90
N ILE A 142 4.35 1.23 20.58
CA ILE A 142 5.39 1.83 19.71
C ILE A 142 5.07 3.30 19.38
N LEU A 143 3.78 3.63 19.32
CA LEU A 143 3.30 4.97 18.97
C LEU A 143 3.56 6.00 20.08
N ILE A 144 3.36 5.58 21.34
CA ILE A 144 3.45 6.41 22.55
C ILE A 144 4.91 6.52 23.00
#